data_AF-A0A2M7ZYE5-F1
#
_entry.id   AF-A0A2M7ZYE5-F1
#
_cell.length_a   1.000
_cell.length_b   1.000
_cell.length_c   1.000
_cell.angle_alpha   90.00
_cell.angle_beta   90.00
_cell.angle_gamma   90.00
#
_symmetry.space_group_name_H-M   'P 1'
#
loop_
_entity.id
_entity.type
_entity.pdbx_description
1 polymer ?
#
loop_
_entity_poly.entity_id
_entity_poly.type
_entity_poly.pdbx_seq_one_letter_code
_entity_poly.pdbx_strand_id
1 'polypeptide(L)' 'MLNRIRIVMIETSHPGNIGAAARAMKAMGLLQLVLVSPQKFPDAEATFRSAGADDLLEQAV' A
#
# COMPACT_ATOMS: atom_id res chain seq x y z
N MET A 1 -10.23 9.24 13.65
CA MET A 1 -11.34 8.31 13.30
C MET A 1 -10.90 7.27 12.27
N LEU A 2 -10.13 7.63 11.24
CA LEU A 2 -9.71 6.71 10.16
C LEU A 2 -8.64 5.66 10.56
N ASN A 3 -7.95 5.85 11.69
CA ASN A 3 -6.92 4.94 12.21
C ASN A 3 -7.42 3.54 12.61
N ARG A 4 -8.71 3.26 12.49
CA ARG A 4 -9.33 1.95 12.73
C ARG A 4 -9.71 1.23 11.44
N ILE A 5 -9.41 1.80 10.27
CA ILE A 5 -9.70 1.22 8.96
C ILE A 5 -8.41 0.61 8.41
N ARG A 6 -8.48 -0.67 8.08
CA ARG A 6 -7.40 -1.39 7.39
C ARG A 6 -7.79 -1.62 5.95
N ILE A 7 -6.88 -1.30 5.03
CA ILE A 7 -6.99 -1.66 3.63
C ILE A 7 -6.21 -2.95 3.43
N VAL A 8 -6.92 -4.05 3.17
CA VAL A 8 -6.34 -5.38 3.01
C VAL A 8 -6.33 -5.73 1.53
N MET A 9 -5.14 -5.89 0.95
CA MET A 9 -4.98 -6.32 -0.44
C MET A 9 -4.51 -7.78 -0.47
N ILE A 10 -5.29 -8.64 -1.13
CA ILE A 10 -5.05 -10.09 -1.16
C ILE A 10 -4.54 -10.49 -2.54
N GLU A 11 -3.43 -11.23 -2.58
CA GLU A 11 -2.84 -11.80 -3.80
C GLU A 11 -2.59 -10.78 -4.92
N THR A 12 -2.28 -9.53 -4.56
CA THR A 12 -2.02 -8.46 -5.53
C THR A 12 -0.92 -8.89 -6.49
N SER A 13 -1.26 -8.96 -7.78
CA SER A 13 -0.35 -9.50 -8.81
C SER A 13 0.72 -8.48 -9.22
N HIS A 14 0.33 -7.22 -9.47
CA HIS A 14 1.26 -6.18 -9.92
C HIS A 14 1.67 -5.25 -8.76
N PRO A 15 2.97 -5.12 -8.43
CA PRO A 15 3.41 -4.26 -7.33
C PRO A 15 3.02 -2.80 -7.52
N GLY A 16 2.96 -2.30 -8.75
CA GLY A 16 2.49 -0.94 -9.04
C GLY A 16 1.07 -0.62 -8.53
N ASN A 17 0.20 -1.64 -8.36
CA ASN A 17 -1.13 -1.45 -7.77
C ASN A 17 -1.06 -1.23 -6.25
N ILE A 18 -0.09 -1.84 -5.58
CA ILE A 18 0.16 -1.62 -4.15
C ILE A 18 0.59 -0.17 -3.93
N GLY A 19 1.52 0.33 -4.75
CA GLY A 19 1.92 1.74 -4.74
C GLY A 19 0.77 2.70 -5.02
N ALA A 20 -0.02 2.43 -6.07
CA ALA A 20 -1.17 3.27 -6.40
C ALA A 20 -2.24 3.29 -5.28
N ALA A 21 -2.45 2.15 -4.61
CA ALA A 21 -3.33 2.06 -3.45
C ALA A 21 -2.79 2.87 -2.27
N ALA A 22 -1.49 2.73 -1.93
CA ALA A 22 -0.85 3.52 -0.89
C ALA A 22 -0.97 5.04 -1.15
N ARG A 23 -0.77 5.47 -2.40
CA ARG A 23 -0.99 6.87 -2.81
C ARG A 23 -2.41 7.34 -2.52
N ALA A 24 -3.41 6.56 -2.91
CA ALA A 24 -4.82 6.87 -2.68
C ALA A 24 -5.15 6.90 -1.19
N MET A 25 -4.62 5.94 -0.41
CA MET A 25 -4.77 5.89 1.05
C MET A 25 -4.23 7.16 1.72
N LYS A 26 -3.02 7.58 1.37
CA LYS A 26 -2.41 8.78 1.95
C LYS A 26 -3.21 10.03 1.65
N ALA A 27 -3.67 10.19 0.41
CA ALA A 27 -4.55 11.30 0.02
C ALA A 27 -5.88 11.32 0.80
N MET A 28 -6.37 10.15 1.22
CA MET A 28 -7.61 9.99 2.00
C MET A 28 -7.40 9.94 3.52
N GLY A 29 -6.16 10.06 4.02
CA GLY A 29 -5.85 9.96 5.46
C GLY A 29 -6.00 8.55 6.05
N LEU A 30 -5.92 7.52 5.20
CA LEU A 30 -5.89 6.11 5.61
C LEU A 30 -4.44 5.67 5.80
N LEU A 31 -4.17 4.95 6.89
CA LEU A 31 -2.79 4.71 7.35
C LEU A 31 -2.42 3.22 7.49
N GLN A 32 -3.39 2.30 7.45
CA GLN A 32 -3.13 0.88 7.72
C GLN A 32 -3.29 0.05 6.45
N LEU A 33 -2.15 -0.25 5.80
CA LEU A 33 -2.07 -1.16 4.66
C LEU A 33 -1.69 -2.56 5.15
N VAL A 34 -2.42 -3.57 4.69
CA VAL A 34 -2.13 -4.99 4.97
C VAL A 34 -2.05 -5.74 3.65
N LEU A 35 -1.01 -6.53 3.47
CA LEU A 35 -0.76 -7.30 2.25
C LEU A 35 -0.80 -8.79 2.56
N VAL A 36 -1.75 -9.50 1.98
CA VAL A 36 -1.88 -10.95 2.16
C VAL A 36 -1.38 -11.64 0.90
N SER A 37 -0.28 -12.38 1.01
CA SER A 37 0.33 -13.14 -0.09
C SER A 37 0.50 -12.33 -1.40
N PRO A 38 1.02 -11.08 -1.38
CA PRO A 38 1.26 -10.35 -2.62
C PRO A 38 2.25 -11.14 -3.49
N GLN A 39 2.04 -11.17 -4.80
CA GLN A 39 2.92 -11.93 -5.69
C GLN A 39 4.34 -11.35 -5.74
N LYS A 40 4.46 -10.02 -5.59
CA LYS A 40 5.74 -9.31 -5.62
C LYS A 40 5.69 -8.07 -4.73
N PHE A 41 6.30 -8.15 -3.55
CA PHE A 41 6.48 -7.04 -2.62
C PHE A 41 7.52 -7.43 -1.56
N PRO A 42 8.46 -6.54 -1.14
CA PRO A 42 8.68 -5.18 -1.61
C PRO A 42 9.19 -5.13 -3.07
N ASP A 43 8.90 -4.05 -3.78
CA ASP A 43 9.32 -3.85 -5.17
C ASP A 43 9.45 -2.36 -5.52
N ALA A 44 10.44 -2.02 -6.34
CA ALA A 44 10.71 -0.64 -6.74
C ALA A 44 9.54 0.01 -7.52
N GLU A 45 8.73 -0.77 -8.24
CA GLU A 45 7.54 -0.26 -8.93
C GLU A 45 6.47 0.19 -7.91
N ALA A 46 6.31 -0.53 -6.80
CA ALA A 46 5.39 -0.11 -5.74
C ALA A 46 5.84 1.22 -5.14
N THR A 47 7.12 1.37 -4.80
CA THR A 47 7.71 2.63 -4.31
C THR A 47 7.53 3.76 -5.33
N PHE A 48 7.88 3.51 -6.60
CA PHE A 48 7.72 4.51 -7.67
C PHE A 48 6.27 4.97 -7.83
N ARG A 49 5.30 4.05 -7.70
CA ARG A 49 3.87 4.34 -7.85
C ARG A 49 3.22 4.90 -6.58
N SER A 50 3.89 4.83 -5.43
CA SER A 50 3.43 5.39 -4.14
C SER A 50 3.29 6.92 -4.18
N ALA A 51 4.11 7.58 -5.00
CA ALA A 51 4.21 9.03 -5.11
C ALA A 51 4.27 9.75 -3.74
N GLY A 52 5.20 9.32 -2.87
CA GLY A 52 5.43 9.91 -1.55
C GLY A 52 4.59 9.29 -0.43
N ALA A 53 3.93 8.15 -0.69
CA ALA A 53 3.27 7.31 0.31
C ALA A 53 4.16 6.13 0.74
N ASP A 54 5.47 6.32 0.69
CA ASP A 54 6.47 5.29 1.01
C ASP A 54 6.37 4.81 2.46
N ASP A 55 6.01 5.70 3.38
CA ASP A 55 5.72 5.39 4.78
C ASP A 55 4.63 4.32 4.95
N LEU A 56 3.61 4.32 4.09
CA LEU A 56 2.56 3.29 4.11
C LEU A 56 3.04 1.94 3.57
N LEU A 57 4.00 1.95 2.64
CA LEU A 57 4.63 0.73 2.14
C LEU A 57 5.58 0.14 3.18
N GLU A 58 6.35 0.99 3.87
CA GLU A 58 7.28 0.61 4.94
C GLU A 58 6.54 0.06 6.18
N GLN A 59 5.35 0.57 6.47
CA GLN A 59 4.51 0.12 7.59
C GLN A 59 3.56 -1.03 7.21
N ALA A 60 3.54 -1.46 5.94
CA ALA A 60 2.67 -2.54 5.50
C ALA A 60 2.98 -3.85 6.24
N VAL A 61 1.92 -4.53 6.68
CA VAL A 61 2.00 -5.81 7.42
C VAL A 61 1.49 -6.97 6.57
#